data_AF-A0AAE3V9W2-F1
#
_entry.id   AF-A0AAE3V9W2-F1
#
_cell.length_a   1.000
_cell.length_b   1.000
_cell.length_c   1.000
_cell.angle_alpha   90.00
_cell.angle_beta   90.00
_cell.angle_gamma   90.00
#
_symmetry.space_group_name_H-M   'P 1'
#
loop_
_entity.id
_entity.type
_entity.pdbx_description
1 polymer ?
#
loop_
_entity_poly.entity_id
_entity_poly.type
_entity_poly.pdbx_seq_one_letter_code
_entity_poly.pdbx_strand_id
1 'polypeptide(L)'
;MKYDFMRDAIEMHVHTAPDVSSRKCTDIELMERLRTAGLGGALIKYHYGETAGRAALLRELCPELKLAGGITLNRAVGGINASAVEACGKLGGRFVWFPTMDALKYQEFQKKTERRQICKSASIFWMCRKS
;
A
#
# COMPACT_ATOMS: atom_id res chain seq x y z
N MET A 1 -15.56 -15.20 -17.09
CA MET A 1 -14.43 -15.08 -16.15
C MET A 1 -13.59 -16.36 -16.24
N LYS A 2 -12.25 -16.26 -16.33
CA LYS A 2 -11.38 -17.43 -16.60
C LYS A 2 -11.24 -18.40 -15.41
N TYR A 3 -11.51 -17.92 -14.19
CA TYR A 3 -11.38 -18.68 -12.94
C TYR A 3 -12.63 -18.46 -12.09
N ASP A 4 -13.51 -19.45 -12.02
CA ASP A 4 -14.83 -19.33 -11.36
C ASP A 4 -14.71 -19.09 -9.82
N PHE A 5 -13.70 -19.68 -9.18
CA PHE A 5 -13.45 -19.52 -7.74
C PHE A 5 -13.02 -18.11 -7.32
N MET A 6 -12.61 -17.26 -8.27
CA MET A 6 -12.24 -15.87 -7.98
C MET A 6 -13.45 -14.95 -8.00
N ARG A 7 -14.64 -15.45 -8.39
CA ARG A 7 -15.83 -14.62 -8.49
C ARG A 7 -16.15 -14.03 -7.12
N ASP A 8 -16.41 -12.74 -7.08
CA ASP A 8 -16.69 -11.98 -5.86
C ASP A 8 -15.54 -11.97 -4.82
N ALA A 9 -14.35 -12.47 -5.17
CA ALA A 9 -13.18 -12.42 -4.30
C ALA A 9 -12.73 -10.97 -4.06
N ILE A 10 -12.13 -10.73 -2.89
CA ILE A 10 -11.68 -9.41 -2.45
C ILE A 10 -10.16 -9.36 -2.42
N GLU A 11 -9.57 -8.38 -3.10
CA GLU A 11 -8.14 -8.06 -2.96
C GLU A 11 -7.91 -7.35 -1.61
N MET A 12 -7.26 -8.03 -0.67
CA MET A 12 -7.15 -7.55 0.71
C MET A 12 -6.00 -6.56 0.93
N HIS A 13 -5.13 -6.30 -0.04
CA HIS A 13 -4.05 -5.34 0.12
C HIS A 13 -3.51 -4.87 -1.23
N VAL A 14 -3.94 -3.71 -1.69
CA VAL A 14 -3.45 -3.11 -2.94
C VAL A 14 -2.97 -1.67 -2.76
N HIS A 15 -1.91 -1.33 -3.50
CA HIS A 15 -1.32 0.00 -3.52
C HIS A 15 -1.58 0.68 -4.86
N THR A 16 -2.31 1.80 -4.84
CA THR A 16 -2.75 2.56 -6.02
C THR A 16 -2.37 4.03 -5.93
N ALA A 17 -2.20 4.67 -7.09
CA ALA A 17 -2.01 6.11 -7.17
C ALA A 17 -3.34 6.86 -6.86
N PRO A 18 -3.28 8.06 -6.26
CA PRO A 18 -2.07 8.83 -5.93
C PRO A 18 -1.29 8.26 -4.73
N ASP A 19 0.05 8.34 -4.79
CA ASP A 19 0.98 7.86 -3.76
C ASP A 19 2.33 8.58 -3.91
N VAL A 20 3.17 8.56 -2.86
CA VAL A 20 4.54 9.09 -2.87
C VAL A 20 5.44 8.32 -3.83
N SER A 21 5.20 7.01 -3.96
CA SER A 21 5.91 6.16 -4.92
C SER A 21 5.04 5.84 -6.12
N SER A 22 5.63 5.72 -7.30
CA SER A 22 4.90 5.32 -8.50
C SER A 22 4.19 3.97 -8.30
N ARG A 23 2.93 3.89 -8.75
CA ARG A 23 2.08 2.70 -8.65
C ARG A 23 1.71 2.18 -10.02
N LYS A 24 1.31 0.90 -10.07
CA LYS A 24 0.94 0.21 -11.31
C LYS A 24 -0.40 0.65 -11.89
N CYS A 25 -1.23 1.29 -11.07
CA CYS A 25 -2.52 1.82 -11.48
C CYS A 25 -3.02 2.89 -10.50
N THR A 26 -3.95 3.70 -10.96
CA THR A 26 -4.76 4.60 -10.14
C THR A 26 -5.90 3.85 -9.45
N ASP A 27 -6.57 4.53 -8.52
CA ASP A 27 -7.81 4.04 -7.89
C ASP A 27 -8.91 3.70 -8.90
N ILE A 28 -9.09 4.56 -9.90
CA ILE A 28 -10.11 4.40 -10.94
C ILE A 28 -9.78 3.20 -11.83
N GLU A 29 -8.52 3.06 -12.24
CA GLU A 29 -8.09 1.91 -13.03
C GLU A 29 -8.21 0.59 -12.26
N LEU A 30 -7.93 0.60 -10.95
CA LEU A 30 -8.16 -0.57 -10.10
C LEU A 30 -9.64 -0.94 -10.08
N MET A 31 -10.53 0.02 -9.82
CA MET A 31 -11.98 -0.18 -9.80
C MET A 31 -12.47 -0.84 -11.10
N GLU A 32 -12.08 -0.30 -12.27
CA GLU A 32 -12.47 -0.87 -13.56
C GLU A 32 -11.91 -2.28 -13.80
N ARG A 33 -10.68 -2.54 -13.34
CA ARG A 33 -10.08 -3.89 -13.43
C ARG A 33 -10.83 -4.90 -12.57
N LEU A 34 -11.21 -4.54 -11.34
CA LEU A 34 -11.98 -5.41 -10.45
C LEU A 34 -13.33 -5.74 -11.06
N ARG A 35 -14.05 -4.72 -11.54
CA ARG A 35 -15.35 -4.85 -12.19
C ARG A 35 -15.28 -5.73 -13.42
N THR A 36 -14.33 -5.46 -14.32
CA THR A 36 -14.15 -6.25 -15.56
C THR A 36 -13.73 -7.69 -15.27
N ALA A 37 -12.97 -7.92 -14.20
CA ALA A 37 -12.53 -9.26 -13.80
C ALA A 37 -13.61 -10.06 -13.06
N GLY A 38 -14.73 -9.45 -12.64
CA GLY A 38 -15.76 -10.10 -11.83
C GLY A 38 -15.34 -10.32 -10.36
N LEU A 39 -14.43 -9.47 -9.86
CA LEU A 39 -14.02 -9.47 -8.45
C LEU A 39 -15.03 -8.66 -7.62
N GLY A 40 -15.10 -8.98 -6.33
CA GLY A 40 -16.07 -8.37 -5.42
C GLY A 40 -15.63 -7.02 -4.85
N GLY A 41 -14.35 -6.67 -4.95
CA GLY A 41 -13.82 -5.43 -4.37
C GLY A 41 -12.35 -5.50 -3.95
N ALA A 42 -11.92 -4.50 -3.19
CA ALA A 42 -10.53 -4.37 -2.76
C ALA A 42 -10.36 -3.47 -1.51
N LEU A 43 -9.25 -3.69 -0.82
CA LEU A 43 -8.76 -2.83 0.25
C LEU A 43 -7.56 -2.00 -0.23
N ILE A 44 -7.78 -0.70 -0.34
CA ILE A 44 -6.75 0.25 -0.80
C ILE A 44 -5.87 0.62 0.39
N LYS A 45 -4.56 0.46 0.24
CA LYS A 45 -3.57 0.82 1.25
C LYS A 45 -2.66 1.94 0.76
N TYR A 46 -2.39 2.87 1.66
CA TYR A 46 -1.38 3.90 1.50
C TYR A 46 -0.43 3.91 2.71
N HIS A 47 0.86 4.11 2.46
CA HIS A 47 1.87 4.03 3.53
C HIS A 47 1.93 5.27 4.42
N TYR A 48 1.45 6.42 3.95
CA TYR A 48 1.71 7.71 4.62
C TYR A 48 0.43 8.39 5.11
N GLY A 49 -0.70 7.67 5.16
CA GLY A 49 -1.98 8.27 5.51
C GLY A 49 -3.13 7.27 5.49
N GLU A 50 -4.34 7.83 5.46
CA GLU A 50 -5.58 7.09 5.34
C GLU A 50 -6.03 6.91 3.88
N THR A 51 -6.86 5.91 3.62
CA THR A 51 -7.50 5.63 2.32
C THR A 51 -9.01 5.40 2.43
N ALA A 52 -9.59 5.57 3.61
CA ALA A 52 -11.03 5.52 3.83
C ALA A 52 -11.78 6.57 3.00
N GLY A 53 -11.26 7.80 2.91
CA GLY A 53 -11.83 8.84 2.07
C GLY A 53 -11.82 8.50 0.58
N ARG A 54 -10.69 7.99 0.08
CA ARG A 54 -10.54 7.50 -1.31
C ARG A 54 -11.52 6.37 -1.61
N ALA A 55 -11.63 5.39 -0.71
CA ALA A 55 -12.57 4.29 -0.86
C ALA A 55 -14.04 4.77 -0.83
N ALA A 56 -14.37 5.81 -0.05
CA ALA A 56 -15.71 6.39 -0.04
C ALA A 56 -16.11 6.96 -1.40
N LEU A 57 -15.22 7.76 -2.02
CA LEU A 57 -15.46 8.31 -3.35
C LEU A 57 -15.63 7.22 -4.42
N LEU A 58 -14.82 6.16 -4.38
CA LEU A 58 -14.96 5.06 -5.34
C LEU A 58 -16.28 4.29 -5.19
N ARG A 59 -16.79 4.15 -3.96
CA ARG A 59 -18.10 3.51 -3.73
C ARG A 59 -19.25 4.33 -4.31
N GLU A 60 -19.12 5.65 -4.44
CA GLU A 60 -20.10 6.48 -5.14
C GLU A 60 -20.10 6.21 -6.65
N LEU A 61 -18.92 5.94 -7.23
CA LEU A 61 -18.76 5.66 -8.66
C LEU A 61 -19.13 4.22 -9.04
N CYS A 62 -18.91 3.26 -8.13
CA CYS A 62 -19.09 1.84 -8.39
C CYS A 62 -19.64 1.14 -7.13
N PRO A 63 -20.94 1.33 -6.82
CA PRO A 63 -21.56 0.82 -5.60
C PRO A 63 -21.64 -0.70 -5.54
N GLU A 64 -21.49 -1.40 -6.67
CA GLU A 64 -21.45 -2.86 -6.73
C GLU A 64 -20.17 -3.47 -6.14
N LEU A 65 -19.07 -2.70 -6.06
CA LEU A 65 -17.80 -3.17 -5.51
C LEU A 65 -17.69 -2.87 -4.00
N LYS A 66 -17.22 -3.87 -3.25
CA LYS A 66 -16.86 -3.75 -1.83
C LYS A 66 -15.48 -3.11 -1.70
N LEU A 67 -15.42 -1.80 -1.87
CA LEU A 67 -14.20 -1.02 -1.76
C LEU A 67 -14.03 -0.47 -0.34
N ALA A 68 -12.88 -0.73 0.26
CA ALA A 68 -12.55 -0.29 1.60
C ALA A 68 -11.16 0.37 1.63
N GLY A 69 -10.94 1.15 2.68
CA GLY A 69 -9.64 1.71 3.01
C GLY A 69 -9.36 1.61 4.51
N GLY A 70 -8.26 2.19 4.93
CA GLY A 70 -7.82 2.16 6.31
C GLY A 70 -6.70 3.16 6.56
N ILE A 71 -5.94 2.99 7.63
CA ILE A 71 -4.81 3.86 7.98
C ILE A 71 -3.55 3.06 8.30
N THR A 72 -2.40 3.50 7.79
CA THR A 72 -1.10 2.92 8.15
C THR A 72 -0.41 3.77 9.20
N LEU A 73 -0.07 3.18 10.34
CA LEU A 73 0.52 3.83 11.52
C LEU A 73 2.04 4.07 11.42
N ASN A 74 2.48 4.55 10.26
CA ASN A 74 3.86 5.00 10.06
C ASN A 74 4.07 6.40 10.68
N ARG A 75 5.32 6.89 10.71
CA ARG A 75 5.67 8.20 11.27
C ARG A 75 4.94 9.37 10.62
N ALA A 76 4.56 9.23 9.34
CA ALA A 76 3.80 10.24 8.61
C ALA A 76 2.44 10.61 9.25
N VAL A 77 1.85 9.70 10.05
CA VAL A 77 0.63 9.95 10.83
C VAL A 77 0.89 10.06 12.34
N GLY A 78 2.16 10.23 12.73
CA GLY A 78 2.60 10.28 14.13
C GLY A 78 2.97 8.93 14.75
N GLY A 79 3.00 7.83 13.98
CA GLY A 79 3.31 6.49 14.47
C GLY A 79 2.09 5.76 15.04
N ILE A 80 2.28 4.96 16.10
CA ILE A 80 1.17 4.29 16.80
C ILE A 80 0.29 5.36 17.45
N ASN A 81 -0.82 5.68 16.79
CA ASN A 81 -1.65 6.83 17.11
C ASN A 81 -3.14 6.43 17.16
N ALA A 82 -3.68 6.30 18.37
CA ALA A 82 -5.07 5.90 18.58
C ALA A 82 -6.08 6.94 18.06
N SER A 83 -5.79 8.23 18.22
CA SER A 83 -6.66 9.31 17.71
C SER A 83 -6.78 9.27 16.19
N ALA A 84 -5.69 8.97 15.49
CA ALA A 84 -5.71 8.81 14.04
C ALA A 84 -6.53 7.58 13.60
N VAL A 85 -6.44 6.47 14.34
CA VAL A 85 -7.30 5.29 14.11
C VAL A 85 -8.76 5.62 14.33
N GLU A 86 -9.10 6.32 15.41
CA GLU A 86 -10.48 6.71 15.72
C GLU A 86 -11.05 7.61 14.61
N ALA A 87 -10.30 8.63 14.18
CA ALA A 87 -10.72 9.50 13.09
C ALA A 87 -10.92 8.73 11.78
N CYS A 88 -10.01 7.82 11.43
CA CYS A 88 -10.15 6.95 10.25
C CYS A 88 -11.38 6.04 10.35
N GLY A 89 -11.65 5.48 11.53
CA GLY A 89 -12.84 4.67 11.79
C GLY A 89 -14.13 5.46 11.61
N LYS A 90 -14.20 6.69 12.14
CA LYS A 90 -15.34 7.61 11.96
C LYS A 90 -15.57 7.98 10.49
N LEU A 91 -14.50 8.08 9.70
CA LEU A 91 -14.58 8.29 8.25
C LEU A 91 -15.05 7.03 7.47
N GLY A 92 -15.15 5.88 8.13
CA GLY A 92 -15.57 4.61 7.52
C GLY A 92 -14.42 3.67 7.13
N GLY A 93 -13.21 3.93 7.61
CA GLY A 93 -12.08 3.03 7.49
C GLY A 93 -12.34 1.68 8.17
N ARG A 94 -11.84 0.60 7.56
CA ARG A 94 -12.07 -0.78 8.03
C ARG A 94 -10.81 -1.51 8.46
N PHE A 95 -9.64 -0.94 8.16
CA PHE A 95 -8.35 -1.56 8.45
C PHE A 95 -7.38 -0.61 9.12
N VAL A 96 -6.52 -1.19 9.95
CA VAL A 96 -5.39 -0.50 10.57
C VAL A 96 -4.16 -1.34 10.26
N TRP A 97 -3.17 -0.73 9.61
CA TRP A 97 -1.87 -1.34 9.42
C TRP A 97 -0.90 -0.78 10.46
N PHE A 98 -0.22 -1.68 11.17
CA PHE A 98 0.92 -1.32 12.01
C PHE A 98 2.05 -0.71 11.18
N PRO A 99 3.06 -0.07 11.82
CA PRO A 99 4.20 0.48 11.12
C PRO A 99 4.77 -0.53 10.13
N THR A 100 4.92 -0.10 8.89
CA THR A 100 5.47 -0.94 7.82
C THR A 100 6.88 -0.47 7.49
N MET A 101 7.01 0.72 6.92
CA MET A 101 8.32 1.26 6.54
C MET A 101 9.06 1.76 7.77
N ASP A 102 8.33 2.24 8.77
CA ASP A 102 8.93 2.71 10.02
C ASP A 102 9.15 1.60 11.06
N ALA A 103 8.77 0.36 10.75
CA ALA A 103 9.05 -0.77 11.64
C ALA A 103 10.55 -0.96 11.82
N LEU A 104 10.98 -1.21 13.07
CA LEU A 104 12.39 -1.40 13.41
C LEU A 104 13.07 -2.45 12.51
N LYS A 105 12.44 -3.62 12.33
CA LYS A 105 13.00 -4.70 11.52
C LYS A 105 13.09 -4.34 10.04
N TYR A 106 12.11 -3.59 9.52
CA TYR A 106 12.16 -3.10 8.15
C TYR A 106 13.32 -2.10 7.96
N GLN A 107 13.49 -1.17 8.90
CA GLN A 107 14.58 -0.19 8.89
C GLN A 107 15.97 -0.84 9.00
N GLU A 108 16.12 -1.85 9.86
CA GLU A 108 17.36 -2.65 9.95
C GLU A 108 17.67 -3.36 8.62
N PHE A 109 16.66 -3.92 7.97
CA PHE A 109 16.79 -4.58 6.67
C PHE A 109 17.21 -3.61 5.56
N GLN A 110 16.61 -2.42 5.51
CA GLN A 110 16.97 -1.40 4.52
C GLN A 110 18.43 -0.95 4.69
N LYS A 111 18.85 -0.61 5.92
CA LYS A 111 20.24 -0.22 6.23
C LYS A 111 21.26 -1.32 5.92
N LYS A 112 20.89 -2.60 6.05
CA LYS A 112 21.75 -3.73 5.66
C LYS A 112 21.88 -3.83 4.13
N THR A 113 20.80 -3.59 3.41
CA THR A 113 20.75 -3.64 1.94
C THR A 113 21.60 -2.52 1.34
N GLU A 114 21.45 -1.29 1.84
CA GLU A 114 22.28 -0.14 1.46
C GLU A 114 23.77 -0.41 1.70
N ARG A 115 24.13 -0.90 2.90
CA ARG A 115 25.53 -1.28 3.20
C ARG A 115 26.07 -2.34 2.24
N ARG A 116 25.29 -3.37 1.90
CA ARG A 116 25.71 -4.39 0.93
C ARG A 116 25.91 -3.82 -0.47
N GLN A 117 25.06 -2.89 -0.90
CA GLN A 117 25.23 -2.22 -2.20
C GLN A 117 26.50 -1.38 -2.23
N ILE A 118 26.77 -0.60 -1.17
CA ILE A 118 27.99 0.20 -1.03
C ILE A 118 29.23 -0.70 -1.04
N CYS A 119 29.24 -1.81 -0.29
CA CYS A 119 30.37 -2.73 -0.30
C CYS A 119 30.60 -3.37 -1.68
N LYS A 120 29.54 -3.70 -2.42
CA LYS A 120 29.66 -4.24 -3.78
C LYS A 120 30.22 -3.22 -4.77
N SER A 121 29.74 -1.98 -4.74
CA SER A 121 30.26 -0.91 -5.61
C SER A 121 31.69 -0.51 -5.26
N ALA A 122 32.03 -0.47 -3.96
CA ALA A 122 33.40 -0.22 -3.50
C ALA A 122 34.36 -1.36 -3.88
N SER A 123 33.92 -2.61 -3.85
CA SER A 123 34.74 -3.77 -4.28
C SER A 123 35.04 -3.74 -5.77
N ILE A 124 34.07 -3.36 -6.61
CA ILE A 124 34.26 -3.14 -8.05
C ILE A 124 35.25 -1.99 -8.28
N PHE A 125 35.15 -0.91 -7.51
CA PHE A 125 36.05 0.25 -7.62
C PHE A 125 37.48 -0.08 -7.20
N TRP A 126 37.67 -0.95 -6.20
CA TRP A 126 39.00 -1.41 -5.78
C TRP A 126 39.64 -2.37 -6.79
N MET A 127 38.85 -3.22 -7.45
CA MET A 127 39.32 -4.11 -8.52
C MET A 127 39.81 -3.35 -9.76
N CYS A 128 39.21 -2.20 -10.08
CA CYS A 128 39.55 -1.41 -11.28
C CYS A 128 40.77 -0.47 -11.11
N ARG A 129 41.33 -0.35 -9.89
CA ARG A 129 42.53 0.47 -9.61
C ARG A 129 43.84 -0.33 -9.52
N LYS A 130 43.80 -1.65 -9.77
CA LYS A 130 44.97 -2.54 -9.74
C LYS A 130 45.43 -3.02 -11.14
N SER A 131 44.91 -2.42 -12.20
CA SER A 131 45.27 -2.67 -13.60
C SER A 131 45.86 -1.43 -14.23
#